data_AF-K0XDK6-F1
#
_entry.id   AF-K0XDK6-F1
#
_cell.length_a   1.000
_cell.length_b   1.000
_cell.length_c   1.000
_cell.angle_alpha   90.00
_cell.angle_beta   90.00
_cell.angle_gamma   90.00
#
_symmetry.space_group_name_H-M   'P 1'
#
loop_
_entity.id
_entity.type
_entity.pdbx_description
1 polymer ?
#
loop_
_entity_poly.entity_id
_entity_poly.type
_entity_poly.pdbx_seq_one_letter_code
_entity_poly.pdbx_strand_id
1 'polypeptide(L)'
;MEKRKISQNKEAIRGILIIIAFIVGLVFLRDILVKRGVRILMLTRQDYINAAEYYMQKKYGEKFEGEYVYEYSVYVHPKSKPEWHVVVDFESEGGLTSFHDNYVGYLKKEELEKYIYELAKPIYGECKVFIEPHGFGLYDNWNKDTDMRIYASKGDYTTNIFTNNNIKDMDTKFKSICQIFIDNKLESNAILVTYITDADLSNFQEKYIDMVNNRRSFFYRVDAVYDNVEKRFIDIDIDILKGNEDYAKQ
;
A
#
# COMPACT_ATOMS: atom_id res chain seq x y z
N MET A 1 2.70 63.97 -23.77
CA MET A 1 2.03 62.69 -24.15
C MET A 1 2.58 61.48 -23.37
N GLU A 2 3.88 61.43 -23.07
CA GLU A 2 4.51 60.35 -22.28
C GLU A 2 3.93 60.14 -20.88
N LYS A 3 3.66 61.22 -20.11
CA LYS A 3 3.09 61.13 -18.75
C LYS A 3 1.75 60.38 -18.69
N ARG A 4 0.91 60.50 -19.75
CA ARG A 4 -0.38 59.79 -19.86
C ARG A 4 -0.18 58.28 -20.13
N LYS A 5 0.78 57.90 -20.98
CA LYS A 5 1.13 56.49 -21.23
C LYS A 5 1.70 55.81 -19.97
N ILE A 6 2.58 56.49 -19.22
CA ILE A 6 3.15 55.95 -17.96
C ILE A 6 2.06 55.76 -16.89
N SER A 7 1.11 56.70 -16.79
CA SER A 7 -0.04 56.61 -15.87
C SER A 7 -0.97 55.43 -16.21
N GLN A 8 -1.28 55.22 -17.50
CA GLN A 8 -2.11 54.09 -17.93
C GLN A 8 -1.43 52.75 -17.69
N ASN A 9 -0.11 52.67 -17.88
CA ASN A 9 0.66 51.46 -17.57
C ASN A 9 0.66 51.15 -16.07
N LYS A 10 0.73 52.16 -15.19
CA LYS A 10 0.64 51.96 -13.73
C LYS A 10 -0.72 51.43 -13.28
N GLU A 11 -1.82 51.99 -13.81
CA GLU A 11 -3.19 51.50 -13.53
C GLU A 11 -3.39 50.07 -14.07
N ALA A 12 -2.90 49.77 -15.28
CA ALA A 12 -2.96 48.43 -15.85
C ALA A 12 -2.18 47.41 -15.00
N ILE A 13 -0.96 47.75 -14.56
CA ILE A 13 -0.15 46.89 -13.68
C ILE A 13 -0.86 46.68 -12.34
N ARG A 14 -1.47 47.73 -11.76
CA ARG A 14 -2.24 47.61 -10.52
C ARG A 14 -3.45 46.70 -10.67
N GLY A 15 -4.17 46.79 -11.79
CA GLY A 15 -5.28 45.90 -12.11
C GLY A 15 -4.85 44.43 -12.21
N ILE A 16 -3.72 44.17 -12.88
CA ILE A 16 -3.15 42.81 -12.98
C ILE A 16 -2.77 42.27 -11.59
N LEU A 17 -2.13 43.08 -10.75
CA LEU A 17 -1.75 42.67 -9.39
C LEU A 17 -2.96 42.32 -8.51
N ILE A 18 -4.07 43.05 -8.63
CA ILE A 18 -5.30 42.76 -7.89
C ILE A 18 -5.90 41.41 -8.32
N ILE A 19 -5.91 41.14 -9.63
CA ILE A 19 -6.41 39.87 -10.16
C ILE A 19 -5.53 38.71 -9.65
N ILE A 20 -4.21 38.86 -9.67
CA ILE A 20 -3.29 37.85 -9.13
C ILE A 20 -3.54 37.62 -7.63
N ALA A 21 -3.64 38.70 -6.83
CA ALA A 21 -3.90 38.58 -5.39
C ALA A 21 -5.25 37.90 -5.09
N PHE A 22 -6.27 38.17 -5.90
CA PHE A 22 -7.59 37.54 -5.79
C PHE A 22 -7.53 36.04 -6.11
N ILE A 23 -6.88 35.65 -7.20
CA ILE A 23 -6.68 34.24 -7.58
C ILE A 23 -5.90 33.51 -6.49
N VAL A 24 -4.80 34.09 -6.01
CA VAL A 24 -3.99 33.52 -4.93
C VAL A 24 -4.81 33.36 -3.65
N GLY A 25 -5.61 34.37 -3.28
CA GLY A 25 -6.50 34.31 -2.13
C GLY A 25 -7.54 33.18 -2.20
N LEU A 26 -8.12 32.94 -3.38
CA LEU A 26 -9.06 31.84 -3.61
C LEU A 26 -8.40 30.45 -3.45
N VAL A 27 -7.16 30.30 -3.90
CA VAL A 27 -6.39 29.05 -3.74
C VAL A 27 -6.15 28.75 -2.26
N PHE A 28 -5.68 29.74 -1.48
CA PHE A 28 -5.49 29.57 -0.04
C PHE A 28 -6.79 29.28 0.72
N LEU A 29 -7.88 29.96 0.36
CA LEU A 29 -9.19 29.73 0.97
C LEU A 29 -9.68 28.31 0.71
N ARG A 30 -9.44 27.79 -0.50
CA ARG A 30 -9.80 26.43 -0.88
C ARG A 30 -9.10 25.39 -0.01
N ASP A 31 -7.80 25.50 0.19
CA ASP A 31 -7.03 24.58 1.04
C ASP A 31 -7.57 24.52 2.48
N ILE A 32 -7.94 25.68 3.04
CA ILE A 32 -8.50 25.77 4.40
C ILE A 32 -9.87 25.10 4.47
N LEU A 33 -10.71 25.30 3.45
CA LEU A 33 -12.06 24.74 3.40
C LEU A 33 -12.04 23.21 3.18
N VAL A 34 -11.09 22.69 2.39
CA VAL A 34 -10.85 21.24 2.25
C VAL A 34 -10.55 20.61 3.61
N LYS A 35 -9.64 21.23 4.38
CA LYS A 35 -9.31 20.81 5.76
C LYS A 35 -10.45 20.98 6.76
N ARG A 36 -11.56 21.59 6.38
CA ARG A 36 -12.78 21.69 7.19
C ARG A 36 -13.87 20.71 6.75
N GLY A 37 -13.57 19.84 5.76
CA GLY A 37 -14.54 18.89 5.22
C GLY A 37 -15.70 19.58 4.47
N VAL A 38 -15.50 20.79 3.98
CA VAL A 38 -16.51 21.50 3.18
C VAL A 38 -16.50 20.91 1.77
N ARG A 39 -17.70 20.72 1.19
CA ARG A 39 -17.87 20.23 -0.18
C ARG A 39 -17.30 21.27 -1.16
N ILE A 40 -16.22 20.93 -1.84
CA ILE A 40 -15.57 21.80 -2.82
C ILE A 40 -15.22 20.97 -4.04
N LEU A 41 -15.26 21.62 -5.20
CA LEU A 41 -14.74 21.04 -6.43
C LEU A 41 -13.21 20.90 -6.31
N MET A 42 -12.75 19.65 -6.30
CA MET A 42 -11.33 19.31 -6.34
C MET A 42 -10.83 19.55 -7.76
N LEU A 43 -9.85 20.42 -7.92
CA LEU A 43 -9.41 20.92 -9.25
C LEU A 43 -7.95 20.61 -9.54
N THR A 44 -7.17 20.32 -8.51
CA THR A 44 -5.73 20.13 -8.61
C THR A 44 -5.31 18.90 -7.80
N ARG A 45 -4.20 18.27 -8.20
CA ARG A 45 -3.59 17.17 -7.44
C ARG A 45 -3.34 17.54 -5.98
N GLN A 46 -2.99 18.80 -5.72
CA GLN A 46 -2.75 19.29 -4.36
C GLN A 46 -4.01 19.28 -3.50
N ASP A 47 -5.20 19.50 -4.07
CA ASP A 47 -6.44 19.42 -3.30
C ASP A 47 -6.69 18.01 -2.79
N TYR A 48 -6.53 17.03 -3.69
CA TYR A 48 -6.69 15.62 -3.36
C TYR A 48 -5.70 15.20 -2.29
N ILE A 49 -4.43 15.61 -2.40
CA ILE A 49 -3.41 15.39 -1.37
C ILE A 49 -3.84 16.01 -0.03
N ASN A 50 -4.20 17.28 -0.02
CA ASN A 50 -4.61 17.99 1.20
C ASN A 50 -5.85 17.36 1.85
N ALA A 51 -6.80 16.87 1.04
CA ALA A 51 -8.00 16.20 1.53
C ALA A 51 -7.71 14.80 2.06
N ALA A 52 -6.87 14.02 1.38
CA ALA A 52 -6.45 12.70 1.83
C ALA A 52 -5.68 12.80 3.15
N GLU A 53 -4.71 13.72 3.26
CA GLU A 53 -4.00 13.98 4.52
C GLU A 53 -4.97 14.32 5.66
N TYR A 54 -5.96 15.18 5.39
CA TYR A 54 -6.97 15.55 6.38
C TYR A 54 -7.88 14.37 6.76
N TYR A 55 -8.34 13.60 5.77
CA TYR A 55 -9.12 12.38 5.99
C TYR A 55 -8.37 11.40 6.89
N MET A 56 -7.12 11.08 6.55
CA MET A 56 -6.27 10.17 7.30
C MET A 56 -6.01 10.69 8.72
N GLN A 57 -5.70 11.99 8.87
CA GLN A 57 -5.51 12.59 10.19
C GLN A 57 -6.78 12.54 11.04
N LYS A 58 -7.94 12.79 10.45
CA LYS A 58 -9.22 12.74 11.16
C LYS A 58 -9.58 11.32 11.59
N LYS A 59 -9.30 10.33 10.74
CA LYS A 59 -9.64 8.92 10.98
C LYS A 59 -8.70 8.25 12.00
N TYR A 60 -7.40 8.51 11.91
CA TYR A 60 -6.38 7.81 12.70
C TYR A 60 -5.76 8.65 13.82
N GLY A 61 -5.91 9.98 13.78
CA GLY A 61 -5.40 10.88 14.82
C GLY A 61 -3.90 11.19 14.72
N GLU A 62 -3.24 10.79 13.63
CA GLU A 62 -1.82 11.06 13.36
C GLU A 62 -1.62 11.89 12.08
N LYS A 63 -0.39 12.35 11.84
CA LYS A 63 -0.09 13.20 10.67
C LYS A 63 0.43 12.35 9.52
N PHE A 64 -0.09 12.63 8.34
CA PHE A 64 0.33 12.04 7.07
C PHE A 64 0.96 13.10 6.18
N GLU A 65 1.75 12.66 5.21
CA GLU A 65 2.27 13.46 4.10
C GLU A 65 1.87 12.78 2.80
N GLY A 66 1.33 13.54 1.85
CA GLY A 66 1.05 13.04 0.52
C GLY A 66 2.27 13.06 -0.38
N GLU A 67 2.46 11.98 -1.12
CA GLU A 67 3.56 11.78 -2.06
C GLU A 67 3.15 12.26 -3.45
N TYR A 68 2.09 11.65 -4.01
CA TYR A 68 1.58 11.97 -5.34
C TYR A 68 0.13 11.49 -5.51
N VAL A 69 -0.49 11.95 -6.60
CA VAL A 69 -1.80 11.48 -7.06
C VAL A 69 -1.59 10.69 -8.34
N TYR A 70 -2.14 9.47 -8.38
CA TYR A 70 -2.14 8.62 -9.55
C TYR A 70 -3.52 8.00 -9.73
N GLU A 71 -4.09 8.16 -10.93
CA GLU A 71 -5.46 7.75 -11.23
C GLU A 71 -6.47 8.29 -10.20
N TYR A 72 -7.22 7.40 -9.55
CA TYR A 72 -8.24 7.72 -8.54
C TYR A 72 -7.72 7.55 -7.11
N SER A 73 -6.41 7.64 -6.91
CA SER A 73 -5.77 7.38 -5.61
C SER A 73 -4.74 8.45 -5.25
N VAL A 74 -4.62 8.71 -3.95
CA VAL A 74 -3.56 9.51 -3.35
C VAL A 74 -2.64 8.59 -2.57
N TYR A 75 -1.35 8.65 -2.87
CA TYR A 75 -0.34 7.93 -2.13
C TYR A 75 0.14 8.82 -0.98
N VAL A 76 0.10 8.28 0.22
CA VAL A 76 0.48 8.99 1.44
C VAL A 76 1.30 8.08 2.36
N HIS A 77 2.03 8.67 3.29
CA HIS A 77 2.67 7.93 4.36
C HIS A 77 2.45 8.64 5.71
N PRO A 78 2.37 7.91 6.84
CA PRO A 78 2.43 8.56 8.14
C PRO A 78 3.83 9.18 8.32
N LYS A 79 3.92 10.35 8.98
CA LYS A 79 5.23 11.00 9.21
C LYS A 79 6.18 10.15 10.06
N SER A 80 5.64 9.25 10.87
CA SER A 80 6.38 8.33 11.73
C SER A 80 6.98 7.13 10.98
N LYS A 81 6.41 6.79 9.81
CA LYS A 81 6.82 5.66 8.96
C LYS A 81 6.83 6.06 7.48
N PRO A 82 7.81 6.86 7.03
CA PRO A 82 7.91 7.29 5.63
C PRO A 82 8.12 6.14 4.63
N GLU A 83 8.49 4.96 5.12
CA GLU A 83 8.64 3.75 4.33
C GLU A 83 7.31 3.04 3.99
N TRP A 84 6.18 3.49 4.54
CA TRP A 84 4.86 2.89 4.28
C TRP A 84 4.13 3.65 3.18
N HIS A 85 3.75 2.95 2.11
CA HIS A 85 3.06 3.54 0.97
C HIS A 85 1.57 3.27 1.04
N VAL A 86 0.87 4.08 1.82
CA VAL A 86 -0.58 3.97 2.02
C VAL A 86 -1.29 4.51 0.79
N VAL A 87 -2.29 3.76 0.32
CA VAL A 87 -3.15 4.17 -0.78
C VAL A 87 -4.46 4.69 -0.19
N VAL A 88 -4.85 5.89 -0.63
CA VAL A 88 -6.14 6.49 -0.33
C VAL A 88 -6.90 6.69 -1.63
N ASP A 89 -7.81 5.76 -1.93
CA ASP A 89 -8.71 5.85 -3.07
C ASP A 89 -9.75 6.94 -2.85
N PHE A 90 -10.16 7.59 -3.92
CA PHE A 90 -11.22 8.58 -3.89
C PHE A 90 -12.21 8.40 -5.05
N GLU A 91 -13.49 8.56 -4.72
CA GLU A 91 -14.57 8.57 -5.69
C GLU A 91 -15.28 9.91 -5.64
N SER A 92 -15.65 10.46 -6.80
CA SER A 92 -16.31 11.78 -6.87
C SER A 92 -17.64 11.67 -7.60
N GLU A 93 -18.74 11.74 -6.85
CA GLU A 93 -20.10 11.69 -7.39
C GLU A 93 -20.88 12.97 -7.03
N GLY A 94 -21.47 13.60 -8.05
CA GLY A 94 -22.29 14.81 -7.88
C GLY A 94 -21.58 15.99 -7.22
N GLY A 95 -20.24 15.99 -7.16
CA GLY A 95 -19.42 16.98 -6.45
C GLY A 95 -19.15 16.66 -4.98
N LEU A 96 -19.47 15.46 -4.51
CA LEU A 96 -19.03 14.93 -3.20
C LEU A 96 -17.87 13.96 -3.47
N THR A 97 -16.80 14.05 -2.68
CA THR A 97 -15.67 13.12 -2.77
C THR A 97 -15.61 12.26 -1.50
N SER A 98 -15.66 10.95 -1.64
CA SER A 98 -15.40 9.97 -0.58
C SER A 98 -13.95 9.50 -0.65
N PHE A 99 -13.42 9.03 0.48
CA PHE A 99 -12.06 8.53 0.60
C PHE A 99 -12.07 7.18 1.33
N HIS A 100 -11.29 6.24 0.80
CA HIS A 100 -11.13 4.89 1.33
C HIS A 100 -9.64 4.59 1.39
N ASP A 101 -9.16 3.93 2.45
CA ASP A 101 -7.72 3.70 2.65
C ASP A 101 -7.40 2.26 3.00
N ASN A 102 -6.15 1.87 2.79
CA ASN A 102 -5.62 0.55 3.15
C ASN A 102 -4.75 0.58 4.43
N TYR A 103 -4.76 1.67 5.21
CA TYR A 103 -3.80 1.88 6.30
C TYR A 103 -3.91 0.87 7.43
N VAL A 104 -5.10 0.33 7.67
CA VAL A 104 -5.30 -0.75 8.65
C VAL A 104 -4.40 -1.95 8.34
N GLY A 105 -4.13 -2.24 7.06
CA GLY A 105 -3.21 -3.32 6.69
C GLY A 105 -1.81 -3.10 7.23
N TYR A 106 -1.29 -1.88 7.11
CA TYR A 106 -0.01 -1.52 7.70
C TYR A 106 -0.01 -1.59 9.23
N LEU A 107 -1.11 -1.18 9.88
CA LEU A 107 -1.25 -1.26 11.34
C LEU A 107 -1.29 -2.70 11.87
N LYS A 108 -1.80 -3.66 11.09
CA LYS A 108 -1.93 -5.07 11.49
C LYS A 108 -0.79 -5.96 10.98
N LYS A 109 0.04 -5.43 10.08
CA LYS A 109 1.14 -6.14 9.40
C LYS A 109 2.04 -6.92 10.37
N GLU A 110 2.63 -6.26 11.35
CA GLU A 110 3.58 -6.91 12.27
C GLU A 110 2.94 -8.04 13.09
N GLU A 111 1.70 -7.83 13.56
CA GLU A 111 0.95 -8.84 14.32
C GLU A 111 0.62 -10.06 13.45
N LEU A 112 0.15 -9.80 12.22
CA LEU A 112 -0.21 -10.84 11.26
C LEU A 112 1.01 -11.63 10.77
N GLU A 113 2.14 -10.97 10.52
CA GLU A 113 3.41 -11.60 10.15
C GLU A 113 3.91 -12.57 11.23
N LYS A 114 3.86 -12.16 12.51
CA LYS A 114 4.21 -13.03 13.64
C LYS A 114 3.28 -14.23 13.72
N TYR A 115 1.98 -14.02 13.54
CA TYR A 115 1.00 -15.10 13.56
C TYR A 115 1.26 -16.13 12.45
N ILE A 116 1.48 -15.66 11.22
CA ILE A 116 1.76 -16.53 10.07
C ILE A 116 3.12 -17.22 10.22
N TYR A 117 4.12 -16.55 10.77
CA TYR A 117 5.42 -17.18 11.06
C TYR A 117 5.27 -18.40 11.96
N GLU A 118 4.51 -18.29 13.06
CA GLU A 118 4.27 -19.44 13.96
C GLU A 118 3.54 -20.60 13.27
N LEU A 119 2.67 -20.30 12.30
CA LEU A 119 2.00 -21.31 11.48
C LEU A 119 2.92 -21.93 10.42
N ALA A 120 3.84 -21.15 9.85
CA ALA A 120 4.76 -21.58 8.79
C ALA A 120 5.96 -22.35 9.33
N LYS A 121 6.41 -22.04 10.55
CA LYS A 121 7.60 -22.61 11.19
C LYS A 121 7.60 -24.14 11.28
N PRO A 122 6.50 -24.84 11.59
CA PRO A 122 6.47 -26.30 11.58
C PRO A 122 6.72 -26.93 10.19
N ILE A 123 6.47 -26.20 9.11
CA ILE A 123 6.64 -26.67 7.74
C ILE A 123 8.05 -26.35 7.22
N TYR A 124 8.48 -25.11 7.43
CA TYR A 124 9.68 -24.56 6.81
C TYR A 124 10.88 -24.43 7.76
N GLY A 125 10.68 -24.65 9.05
CA GLY A 125 11.70 -24.36 10.06
C GLY A 125 11.92 -22.85 10.17
N GLU A 126 13.18 -22.42 10.14
CA GLU A 126 13.50 -20.99 10.13
C GLU A 126 13.05 -20.37 8.80
N CYS A 127 12.27 -19.31 8.88
CA CYS A 127 11.74 -18.58 7.73
C CYS A 127 11.48 -17.11 8.10
N LYS A 128 11.24 -16.28 7.08
CA LYS A 128 10.82 -14.89 7.24
C LYS A 128 9.50 -14.67 6.52
N VAL A 129 8.57 -14.02 7.19
CA VAL A 129 7.23 -13.74 6.66
C VAL A 129 7.07 -12.24 6.51
N PHE A 130 6.60 -11.81 5.35
CA PHE A 130 6.27 -10.42 5.06
C PHE A 130 4.88 -10.32 4.44
N ILE A 131 4.08 -9.38 4.93
CA ILE A 131 2.74 -9.10 4.43
C ILE A 131 2.77 -7.81 3.62
N GLU A 132 2.29 -7.85 2.39
CA GLU A 132 2.18 -6.66 1.54
C GLU A 132 0.71 -6.25 1.48
N PRO A 133 0.30 -5.18 2.20
CA PRO A 133 -1.06 -4.63 2.08
C PRO A 133 -1.25 -4.02 0.69
N HIS A 134 -2.34 -4.37 0.02
CA HIS A 134 -2.65 -3.90 -1.32
C HIS A 134 -3.58 -2.68 -1.32
N GLY A 135 -3.59 -1.99 -2.45
CA GLY A 135 -4.07 -0.61 -2.60
C GLY A 135 -5.57 -0.40 -2.67
N PHE A 136 -6.41 -1.44 -2.56
CA PHE A 136 -7.85 -1.21 -2.57
C PHE A 136 -8.32 -0.62 -1.24
N GLY A 137 -9.13 0.43 -1.32
CA GLY A 137 -9.82 1.01 -0.17
C GLY A 137 -10.56 -0.05 0.66
N LEU A 138 -10.20 -0.18 1.94
CA LEU A 138 -10.87 -1.08 2.88
C LEU A 138 -12.22 -0.50 3.32
N TYR A 139 -13.03 -1.32 3.98
CA TYR A 139 -14.34 -0.89 4.51
C TYR A 139 -14.23 0.36 5.40
N ASP A 140 -15.09 1.34 5.17
CA ASP A 140 -15.05 2.66 5.83
C ASP A 140 -15.05 2.64 7.35
N ASN A 141 -15.68 1.62 7.93
CA ASN A 141 -15.75 1.46 9.39
C ASN A 141 -14.48 0.88 10.01
N TRP A 142 -13.51 0.43 9.22
CA TRP A 142 -12.24 -0.06 9.72
C TRP A 142 -11.36 1.09 10.19
N ASN A 143 -10.69 0.87 11.31
CA ASN A 143 -9.81 1.85 11.94
C ASN A 143 -8.71 1.14 12.74
N LYS A 144 -7.95 1.89 13.54
CA LYS A 144 -6.84 1.35 14.36
C LYS A 144 -7.25 0.20 15.30
N ASP A 145 -8.51 0.18 15.75
CA ASP A 145 -9.06 -0.80 16.68
C ASP A 145 -9.63 -2.03 15.95
N THR A 146 -9.60 -2.06 14.61
CA THR A 146 -9.95 -3.26 13.83
C THR A 146 -9.09 -4.44 14.27
N ASP A 147 -9.73 -5.56 14.56
CA ASP A 147 -9.05 -6.79 14.96
C ASP A 147 -8.23 -7.38 13.80
N MET A 148 -7.04 -7.92 14.10
CA MET A 148 -6.16 -8.51 13.10
C MET A 148 -6.83 -9.67 12.34
N ARG A 149 -7.68 -10.48 12.98
CA ARG A 149 -8.41 -11.58 12.33
C ARG A 149 -9.47 -11.07 11.35
N ILE A 150 -10.08 -9.94 11.66
CA ILE A 150 -11.01 -9.29 10.72
C ILE A 150 -10.23 -8.84 9.48
N TYR A 151 -9.07 -8.20 9.68
CA TYR A 151 -8.19 -7.83 8.56
C TYR A 151 -7.72 -9.07 7.77
N ALA A 152 -7.23 -10.11 8.44
CA ALA A 152 -6.70 -11.30 7.78
C ALA A 152 -7.74 -12.08 6.95
N SER A 153 -9.03 -11.97 7.28
CA SER A 153 -10.11 -12.70 6.61
C SER A 153 -10.85 -11.91 5.53
N LYS A 154 -10.56 -10.61 5.37
CA LYS A 154 -11.30 -9.71 4.47
C LYS A 154 -10.47 -8.60 3.84
N GLY A 155 -9.27 -8.37 4.37
CA GLY A 155 -8.35 -7.37 3.87
C GLY A 155 -7.71 -7.84 2.57
N ASP A 156 -7.01 -6.91 1.95
CA ASP A 156 -6.35 -7.13 0.67
C ASP A 156 -4.84 -7.13 0.92
N TYR A 157 -4.22 -8.30 0.88
CA TYR A 157 -2.80 -8.49 1.14
C TYR A 157 -2.22 -9.77 0.52
N THR A 158 -0.95 -9.67 0.11
CA THR A 158 -0.13 -10.82 -0.28
C THR A 158 0.77 -11.26 0.86
N THR A 159 0.99 -12.57 0.98
CA THR A 159 1.92 -13.14 1.93
C THR A 159 3.17 -13.67 1.24
N ASN A 160 4.34 -13.13 1.61
CA ASN A 160 5.64 -13.59 1.15
C ASN A 160 6.33 -14.37 2.28
N ILE A 161 6.72 -15.61 2.02
CA ILE A 161 7.47 -16.47 2.93
C ILE A 161 8.83 -16.78 2.29
N PHE A 162 9.91 -16.39 2.95
CA PHE A 162 11.27 -16.71 2.54
C PHE A 162 11.84 -17.80 3.43
N THR A 163 12.42 -18.83 2.83
CA THR A 163 12.95 -19.98 3.57
C THR A 163 14.22 -20.51 2.92
N ASN A 164 15.06 -21.13 3.73
CA ASN A 164 16.23 -21.91 3.32
C ASN A 164 15.98 -23.42 3.47
N ASN A 165 14.73 -23.84 3.68
CA ASN A 165 14.38 -25.24 3.85
C ASN A 165 14.75 -26.05 2.60
N ASN A 166 15.00 -27.35 2.79
CA ASN A 166 15.23 -28.26 1.68
C ASN A 166 14.01 -28.31 0.75
N ILE A 167 14.26 -28.20 -0.56
CA ILE A 167 13.27 -28.28 -1.65
C ILE A 167 12.63 -29.68 -1.80
N LYS A 168 13.15 -30.69 -1.09
CA LYS A 168 12.50 -32.00 -1.01
C LYS A 168 11.06 -31.84 -0.48
N ASP A 169 10.12 -32.45 -1.20
CA ASP A 169 8.68 -32.42 -0.90
C ASP A 169 8.07 -31.01 -0.89
N MET A 170 8.69 -30.06 -1.63
CA MET A 170 8.28 -28.66 -1.73
C MET A 170 6.78 -28.49 -2.04
N ASP A 171 6.25 -29.25 -3.00
CA ASP A 171 4.82 -29.17 -3.38
C ASP A 171 3.90 -29.59 -2.23
N THR A 172 4.30 -30.61 -1.46
CA THR A 172 3.53 -31.09 -0.31
C THR A 172 3.58 -30.07 0.83
N LYS A 173 4.74 -29.47 1.09
CA LYS A 173 4.89 -28.37 2.06
C LYS A 173 4.06 -27.15 1.67
N PHE A 174 4.06 -26.81 0.39
CA PHE A 174 3.29 -25.69 -0.15
C PHE A 174 1.78 -25.92 -0.02
N LYS A 175 1.29 -27.10 -0.43
CA LYS A 175 -0.11 -27.51 -0.18
C LYS A 175 -0.49 -27.45 1.29
N SER A 176 0.42 -27.85 2.18
CA SER A 176 0.18 -27.82 3.62
C SER A 176 0.00 -26.39 4.15
N ILE A 177 0.84 -25.42 3.72
CA ILE A 177 0.67 -24.03 4.17
C ILE A 177 -0.60 -23.40 3.59
N CYS A 178 -0.96 -23.69 2.33
CA CYS A 178 -2.23 -23.23 1.75
C CYS A 178 -3.44 -23.77 2.54
N GLN A 179 -3.41 -25.04 2.94
CA GLN A 179 -4.47 -25.62 3.78
C GLN A 179 -4.54 -24.96 5.16
N ILE A 180 -3.38 -24.70 5.79
CA ILE A 180 -3.34 -23.97 7.07
C ILE A 180 -3.97 -22.58 6.94
N PHE A 181 -3.73 -21.86 5.84
CA PHE A 181 -4.36 -20.55 5.60
C PHE A 181 -5.88 -20.66 5.54
N ILE A 182 -6.39 -21.64 4.78
CA ILE A 182 -7.84 -21.93 4.69
C ILE A 182 -8.42 -22.24 6.08
N ASP A 183 -7.80 -23.16 6.82
CA ASP A 183 -8.27 -23.60 8.14
C ASP A 183 -8.29 -22.46 9.16
N ASN A 184 -7.38 -21.49 9.01
CA ASN A 184 -7.25 -20.32 9.88
C ASN A 184 -7.97 -19.07 9.36
N LYS A 185 -8.70 -19.18 8.24
CA LYS A 185 -9.41 -18.06 7.59
C LYS A 185 -8.49 -16.88 7.25
N LEU A 186 -7.29 -17.19 6.78
CA LEU A 186 -6.32 -16.23 6.25
C LEU A 186 -6.57 -16.10 4.75
N GLU A 187 -7.39 -15.13 4.37
CA GLU A 187 -7.81 -14.90 2.98
C GLU A 187 -6.80 -13.99 2.24
N SER A 188 -5.51 -14.33 2.30
CA SER A 188 -4.46 -13.61 1.57
C SER A 188 -4.66 -13.79 0.06
N ASN A 189 -4.58 -12.73 -0.74
CA ASN A 189 -4.80 -12.79 -2.19
C ASN A 189 -3.83 -13.75 -2.89
N ALA A 190 -2.59 -13.83 -2.39
CA ALA A 190 -1.61 -14.76 -2.88
C ALA A 190 -0.62 -15.16 -1.77
N ILE A 191 -0.12 -16.38 -1.84
CA ILE A 191 0.98 -16.86 -1.00
C ILE A 191 2.17 -17.14 -1.92
N LEU A 192 3.33 -16.55 -1.64
CA LEU A 192 4.57 -16.79 -2.35
C LEU A 192 5.59 -17.40 -1.38
N VAL A 193 6.04 -18.62 -1.63
CA VAL A 193 7.13 -19.25 -0.87
C VAL A 193 8.39 -19.25 -1.72
N THR A 194 9.41 -18.51 -1.27
CA THR A 194 10.67 -18.30 -1.98
C THR A 194 11.82 -18.99 -1.26
N TYR A 195 12.50 -19.90 -1.95
CA TYR A 195 13.64 -20.67 -1.44
C TYR A 195 14.95 -19.94 -1.73
N ILE A 196 15.65 -19.52 -0.67
CA ILE A 196 16.88 -18.71 -0.72
C ILE A 196 18.01 -19.36 0.09
N THR A 197 19.22 -18.79 0.04
CA THR A 197 20.37 -19.26 0.83
C THR A 197 20.23 -18.91 2.32
N ASP A 198 20.94 -19.65 3.18
CA ASP A 198 21.05 -19.35 4.62
C ASP A 198 21.58 -17.92 4.88
N ALA A 199 22.56 -17.50 4.07
CA ALA A 199 23.21 -16.20 4.18
C ALA A 199 22.25 -15.06 3.85
N ASP A 200 21.45 -15.22 2.78
CA ASP A 200 20.42 -14.26 2.41
C ASP A 200 19.29 -14.24 3.43
N LEU A 201 18.81 -15.41 3.87
CA LEU A 201 17.73 -15.50 4.84
C LEU A 201 18.09 -14.77 6.14
N SER A 202 19.29 -15.00 6.67
CA SER A 202 19.74 -14.38 7.93
C SER A 202 19.67 -12.85 7.88
N ASN A 203 20.10 -12.26 6.76
CA ASN A 203 20.18 -10.81 6.58
C ASN A 203 18.97 -10.19 5.87
N PHE A 204 18.00 -11.00 5.47
CA PHE A 204 16.87 -10.55 4.66
C PHE A 204 16.05 -9.46 5.36
N GLN A 205 15.68 -8.43 4.60
CA GLN A 205 14.83 -7.33 5.02
C GLN A 205 13.79 -7.08 3.94
N GLU A 206 12.62 -6.60 4.34
CA GLU A 206 11.48 -6.36 3.45
C GLU A 206 11.85 -5.49 2.23
N LYS A 207 12.68 -4.46 2.42
CA LYS A 207 13.15 -3.57 1.34
C LYS A 207 13.87 -4.28 0.17
N TYR A 208 14.25 -5.55 0.34
CA TYR A 208 14.91 -6.36 -0.69
C TYR A 208 13.96 -7.26 -1.47
N ILE A 209 12.68 -7.35 -1.10
CA ILE A 209 11.69 -8.20 -1.77
C ILE A 209 11.62 -7.89 -3.27
N ASP A 210 11.46 -6.61 -3.64
CA ASP A 210 11.41 -6.20 -5.05
C ASP A 210 12.68 -6.55 -5.81
N MET A 211 13.84 -6.36 -5.18
CA MET A 211 15.12 -6.70 -5.78
C MET A 211 15.21 -8.21 -6.05
N VAL A 212 14.79 -9.03 -5.08
CA VAL A 212 14.80 -10.50 -5.18
C VAL A 212 13.83 -10.98 -6.25
N ASN A 213 12.63 -10.37 -6.31
CA ASN A 213 11.63 -10.64 -7.33
C ASN A 213 12.15 -10.31 -8.73
N ASN A 214 12.67 -9.09 -8.92
CA ASN A 214 13.11 -8.58 -10.22
C ASN A 214 14.37 -9.28 -10.74
N ARG A 215 15.34 -9.57 -9.87
CA ARG A 215 16.59 -10.26 -10.23
C ARG A 215 16.47 -11.77 -10.25
N ARG A 216 15.36 -12.31 -9.74
CA ARG A 216 15.17 -13.73 -9.47
C ARG A 216 16.30 -14.33 -8.63
N SER A 217 16.72 -13.59 -7.59
CA SER A 217 17.79 -13.98 -6.66
C SER A 217 17.28 -15.00 -5.64
N PHE A 218 16.90 -16.18 -6.12
CA PHE A 218 16.40 -17.31 -5.35
C PHE A 218 16.63 -18.62 -6.12
N PHE A 219 16.48 -19.77 -5.46
CA PHE A 219 16.53 -21.07 -6.12
C PHE A 219 15.21 -21.37 -6.84
N TYR A 220 14.13 -21.35 -6.08
CA TYR A 220 12.78 -21.67 -6.53
C TYR A 220 11.78 -20.76 -5.82
N ARG A 221 10.66 -20.51 -6.49
CA ARG A 221 9.45 -19.95 -5.89
C ARG A 221 8.28 -20.80 -6.28
N VAL A 222 7.38 -21.00 -5.33
CA VAL A 222 6.06 -21.58 -5.57
C VAL A 222 5.04 -20.58 -5.07
N ASP A 223 3.98 -20.37 -5.85
CA ASP A 223 2.92 -19.47 -5.49
C ASP A 223 1.54 -20.03 -5.79
N ALA A 224 0.54 -19.42 -5.16
CA ALA A 224 -0.87 -19.70 -5.37
C ALA A 224 -1.68 -18.45 -5.10
N VAL A 225 -2.75 -18.29 -5.88
CA VAL A 225 -3.70 -17.19 -5.76
C VAL A 225 -4.95 -17.69 -5.03
N TYR A 226 -5.52 -16.87 -4.17
CA TYR A 226 -6.76 -17.19 -3.46
C TYR A 226 -7.98 -16.86 -4.32
N ASP A 227 -8.80 -17.86 -4.58
CA ASP A 227 -10.11 -17.68 -5.20
C ASP A 227 -11.14 -17.41 -4.11
N ASN A 228 -11.63 -16.17 -4.06
CA ASN A 228 -12.61 -15.72 -3.07
C ASN A 228 -14.02 -16.30 -3.30
N VAL A 229 -14.33 -16.78 -4.51
CA VAL A 229 -15.60 -17.43 -4.84
C VAL A 229 -15.59 -18.88 -4.36
N GLU A 230 -14.53 -19.62 -4.71
CA GLU A 230 -14.37 -21.03 -4.36
C GLU A 230 -13.80 -21.24 -2.95
N LYS A 231 -13.37 -20.15 -2.28
CA LYS A 231 -12.78 -20.15 -0.93
C LYS A 231 -11.62 -21.12 -0.78
N ARG A 232 -10.74 -21.14 -1.80
CA ARG A 232 -9.55 -22.00 -1.86
C ARG A 232 -8.43 -21.35 -2.66
N PHE A 233 -7.21 -21.80 -2.43
CA PHE A 233 -6.09 -21.46 -3.32
C PHE A 233 -6.20 -22.24 -4.63
N ILE A 234 -5.99 -21.53 -5.74
CA ILE A 234 -5.92 -22.08 -7.10
C ILE A 234 -4.48 -22.06 -7.59
N ASP A 235 -4.21 -22.78 -8.68
CA ASP A 235 -2.89 -22.86 -9.34
C ASP A 235 -1.74 -23.39 -8.48
N ILE A 236 -2.06 -24.12 -7.39
CA ILE A 236 -1.11 -24.73 -6.45
C ILE A 236 -0.10 -25.68 -7.14
N ASP A 237 -0.40 -26.15 -8.36
CA ASP A 237 0.39 -27.13 -9.12
C ASP A 237 1.13 -26.55 -10.35
N ILE A 238 1.01 -25.25 -10.67
CA ILE A 238 1.32 -24.76 -12.03
C ILE A 238 2.62 -23.94 -12.13
N ASP A 239 3.07 -23.21 -11.11
CA ASP A 239 4.17 -22.26 -11.29
C ASP A 239 5.33 -22.43 -10.27
N ILE A 240 6.08 -23.53 -10.40
CA ILE A 240 7.42 -23.57 -9.82
C ILE A 240 8.32 -22.67 -10.67
N LEU A 241 8.51 -21.44 -10.22
CA LEU A 241 9.41 -20.49 -10.84
C LEU A 241 10.85 -20.77 -10.42
N LYS A 242 11.68 -21.23 -11.37
CA LYS A 242 13.14 -21.33 -11.16
C LYS A 242 13.76 -19.93 -11.18
N GLY A 243 14.61 -19.63 -10.19
CA GLY A 243 15.36 -18.39 -10.16
C GLY A 243 16.61 -18.41 -11.05
N ASN A 244 17.48 -17.42 -10.87
CA ASN A 244 18.69 -17.26 -11.68
C ASN A 244 19.66 -18.45 -11.48
N GLU A 245 20.16 -19.02 -12.57
CA GLU A 245 21.04 -20.20 -12.54
C GLU A 245 22.37 -19.96 -11.82
N ASP A 246 22.82 -18.71 -11.76
CA ASP A 246 24.05 -18.32 -11.06
C ASP A 246 23.81 -17.84 -9.63
N TYR A 247 22.57 -17.90 -9.12
CA TYR A 247 22.24 -17.45 -7.77
C TYR A 247 23.07 -18.17 -6.69
N ALA A 248 23.28 -19.48 -6.84
CA ALA A 248 24.05 -20.29 -5.89
C ALA A 248 25.57 -20.04 -5.91
N LYS A 249 26.07 -19.30 -6.91
CA LYS A 249 27.51 -19.07 -7.15
C LYS A 249 27.97 -17.68 -6.70
N GLN A 250 27.04 -16.86 -6.20
CA GLN A 250 27.28 -15.48 -5.76
C GLN A 250 27.62 -15.43 -4.28
#